data_AF-A0A9E4VZV9-F1
#
_entry.id   AF-A0A9E4VZV9-F1
#
_cell.length_a   1.000
_cell.length_b   1.000
_cell.length_c   1.000
_cell.angle_alpha   90.00
_cell.angle_beta   90.00
_cell.angle_gamma   90.00
#
_symmetry.space_group_name_H-M   'P 1'
#
loop_
_entity.id
_entity.type
_entity.pdbx_description
1 polymer ?
#
loop_
_entity_poly.entity_id
_entity_poly.type
_entity_poly.pdbx_seq_one_letter_code
_entity_poly.pdbx_strand_id
1 'polypeptide(L)'
;MARLIFEHGVEGGNLSVISVGAAQWPDESLGCPEPGIFYESENAPYAGFIYVLSDRSDTWEYHTNEDDSVIVRCDEIEPFTGPKVNIAQAAGLRGSTGVTLMRRDFSTGQFEKIDPMTQDELIRLIDIFDRDIPLSDTINCETVFRLDFETPSGLQSIEWLCEEDKNLATGTQGFWIGMTGTVPVQVGDLVGPYLTGGQPPEPPGFRP
;
A
#
# COMPACT_ATOMS: atom_id res chain seq x y z
N MET A 1 -23.70 12.53 7.08
CA MET A 1 -25.16 12.83 7.03
C MET A 1 -25.72 12.87 5.61
N ALA A 2 -25.26 13.75 4.70
CA ALA A 2 -25.82 13.84 3.33
C ALA A 2 -25.83 12.48 2.59
N ARG A 3 -24.74 11.71 2.73
CA ARG A 3 -24.61 10.37 2.16
C ARG A 3 -25.74 9.40 2.56
N LEU A 4 -26.09 9.32 3.85
CA LEU A 4 -27.20 8.46 4.32
C LEU A 4 -28.56 8.86 3.73
N ILE A 5 -28.78 10.16 3.52
CA ILE A 5 -30.03 10.66 2.95
C ILE A 5 -30.13 10.32 1.47
N PHE A 6 -29.07 10.59 0.71
CA PHE A 6 -29.11 10.46 -0.75
C PHE A 6 -28.81 9.06 -1.27
N GLU A 7 -27.96 8.29 -0.59
CA GLU A 7 -27.53 6.96 -1.06
C GLU A 7 -28.30 5.83 -0.37
N HIS A 8 -28.68 6.01 0.90
CA HIS A 8 -29.36 4.99 1.69
C HIS A 8 -30.85 5.32 1.95
N GLY A 9 -31.33 6.46 1.46
CA GLY A 9 -32.75 6.85 1.57
C GLY A 9 -33.21 7.13 3.00
N VAL A 10 -32.29 7.40 3.93
CA VAL A 10 -32.62 7.71 5.31
C VAL A 10 -33.27 9.10 5.37
N GLU A 11 -34.43 9.20 6.02
CA GLU A 11 -35.12 10.49 6.16
C GLU A 11 -34.29 11.44 7.03
N GLY A 12 -33.85 12.56 6.45
CA GLY A 12 -32.94 13.50 7.12
C GLY A 12 -33.47 14.07 8.45
N GLY A 13 -34.80 14.16 8.61
CA GLY A 13 -35.42 14.61 9.87
C GLY A 13 -35.29 13.62 11.03
N ASN A 14 -34.98 12.35 10.74
CA ASN A 14 -34.79 11.32 11.76
C ASN A 14 -33.31 11.15 12.15
N LEU A 15 -32.39 11.66 11.34
CA LEU A 15 -30.96 11.57 11.62
C LEU A 15 -30.52 12.53 12.72
N SER A 16 -29.78 12.00 13.68
CA SER A 16 -29.14 12.76 14.74
C SER A 16 -27.73 12.25 15.02
N VAL A 17 -26.84 13.15 15.43
CA VAL A 17 -25.53 12.77 15.98
C VAL A 17 -25.75 12.36 17.44
N ILE A 18 -25.45 11.11 17.77
CA ILE A 18 -25.64 10.57 19.13
C ILE A 18 -24.32 10.47 19.92
N SER A 19 -23.17 10.51 19.23
CA SER A 19 -21.85 10.53 19.85
C SER A 19 -20.83 11.27 18.98
N VAL A 20 -19.94 12.01 19.62
CA VAL A 20 -18.72 12.59 19.03
C VAL A 20 -17.59 12.42 20.03
N GLY A 21 -16.50 11.79 19.62
CA GLY A 21 -15.31 11.61 20.43
C GLY A 21 -14.05 11.97 19.65
N ALA A 22 -13.08 12.58 20.32
CA ALA A 22 -11.74 12.70 19.76
C ALA A 22 -11.07 11.32 19.70
N ALA A 23 -10.33 11.06 18.62
CA ALA A 23 -9.60 9.83 18.39
C ALA A 23 -8.16 10.12 17.95
N GLN A 24 -7.29 9.12 18.15
CA GLN A 24 -5.93 9.12 17.65
C GLN A 24 -5.72 7.86 16.83
N TRP A 25 -5.21 8.02 15.62
CA TRP A 25 -5.04 6.93 14.66
C TRP A 25 -3.55 6.58 14.50
N PRO A 26 -3.22 5.29 14.39
CA PRO A 26 -1.84 4.83 14.22
C PRO A 26 -1.30 5.10 12.82
N ASP A 27 -2.17 5.30 11.83
CA ASP A 27 -1.87 5.54 10.43
C ASP A 27 -3.05 6.23 9.72
N GLU A 28 -2.88 6.52 8.44
CA GLU A 28 -3.90 7.15 7.59
C GLU A 28 -5.13 6.25 7.29
N SER A 29 -5.17 4.99 7.75
CA SER A 29 -6.36 4.14 7.59
C SER A 29 -7.51 4.53 8.50
N LEU A 30 -7.23 5.39 9.50
CA LEU A 30 -8.19 5.79 10.53
C LEU A 30 -8.79 4.56 11.24
N GLY A 31 -8.00 3.49 11.41
CA GLY A 31 -8.43 2.24 12.04
C GLY A 31 -9.24 1.30 11.14
N CYS A 32 -9.41 1.64 9.86
CA CYS A 32 -10.16 0.86 8.88
C CYS A 32 -9.26 0.45 7.69
N PRO A 33 -8.20 -0.36 7.88
CA PRO A 33 -7.26 -0.67 6.81
C PRO A 33 -7.84 -1.60 5.75
N GLU A 34 -7.76 -1.17 4.50
CA GLU A 34 -8.08 -1.99 3.33
C GLU A 34 -6.87 -2.86 2.91
N PRO A 35 -7.10 -4.13 2.56
CA PRO A 35 -6.05 -5.01 2.05
C PRO A 35 -5.37 -4.44 0.79
N GLY A 36 -4.04 -4.54 0.72
CA GLY A 36 -3.25 -4.07 -0.42
C GLY A 36 -3.07 -2.55 -0.52
N ILE A 37 -3.68 -1.77 0.38
CA ILE A 37 -3.50 -0.31 0.43
C ILE A 37 -2.33 0.06 1.34
N PHE A 38 -1.71 1.20 1.02
CA PHE A 38 -0.72 1.83 1.88
C PHE A 38 -1.22 3.07 2.56
N TYR A 39 -1.10 3.03 3.90
CA TYR A 39 -1.39 4.10 4.82
C TYR A 39 -0.07 4.57 5.42
N GLU A 40 0.26 5.85 5.24
CA GLU A 40 1.45 6.43 5.85
C GLU A 40 1.27 6.46 7.38
N SER A 41 2.38 6.29 8.10
CA SER A 41 2.43 6.36 9.56
C SER A 41 3.55 7.28 10.07
N GLU A 42 4.25 7.99 9.17
CA GLU A 42 5.39 8.85 9.53
C GLU A 42 5.00 9.96 10.50
N ASN A 43 3.79 10.52 10.36
CA ASN A 43 3.29 11.61 11.20
C ASN A 43 2.33 11.14 12.30
N ALA A 44 2.31 9.83 12.59
CA ALA A 44 1.47 9.28 13.65
C ALA A 44 1.90 9.79 15.05
N PRO A 45 0.96 9.90 16.01
CA PRO A 45 -0.46 9.61 15.88
C PRO A 45 -1.22 10.73 15.14
N TYR A 46 -2.12 10.35 14.24
CA TYR A 46 -2.98 11.29 13.54
C TYR A 46 -4.18 11.64 14.43
N ALA A 47 -4.47 12.93 14.60
CA ALA A 47 -5.66 13.38 15.31
C ALA A 47 -6.90 13.25 14.42
N GLY A 48 -8.06 13.02 15.04
CA GLY A 48 -9.32 12.90 14.34
C GLY A 48 -10.51 12.72 15.26
N PHE A 49 -11.64 12.29 14.69
CA PHE A 49 -12.88 12.10 15.42
C PHE A 49 -13.56 10.79 15.07
N ILE A 50 -14.38 10.31 16.01
CA ILE A 50 -15.37 9.26 15.78
C ILE A 50 -16.75 9.89 15.97
N TYR A 51 -17.57 9.85 14.94
CA TYR A 51 -18.97 10.29 14.97
C TYR A 51 -19.90 9.09 14.90
N VAL A 52 -20.94 9.07 15.72
CA VAL A 52 -22.01 8.07 15.59
C VAL A 52 -23.32 8.78 15.25
N LEU A 53 -23.89 8.44 14.09
CA LEU A 53 -25.20 8.89 13.65
C LEU A 53 -26.25 7.83 13.97
N SER A 54 -27.48 8.24 14.22
CA SER A 54 -28.62 7.33 14.36
C SER A 54 -29.90 7.92 13.79
N ASP A 55 -30.76 7.04 13.25
CA ASP A 55 -32.14 7.34 12.88
C ASP A 55 -33.17 6.76 13.87
N ARG A 56 -32.71 6.34 15.06
CA ARG A 56 -33.39 5.59 16.13
C ARG A 56 -33.45 4.08 15.96
N SER A 57 -33.42 3.56 14.74
CA SER A 57 -33.39 2.12 14.45
C SER A 57 -31.95 1.63 14.30
N ASP A 58 -31.19 2.36 13.49
CA ASP A 58 -29.85 1.99 13.08
C ASP A 58 -28.84 3.02 13.59
N THR A 59 -27.58 2.60 13.61
CA THR A 59 -26.45 3.44 14.00
C THR A 59 -25.32 3.29 13.00
N TRP A 60 -24.66 4.40 12.70
CA TRP A 60 -23.54 4.44 11.76
C TRP A 60 -22.37 5.17 12.39
N GLU A 61 -21.26 4.45 12.53
CA GLU A 61 -20.00 4.97 13.05
C GLU A 61 -19.11 5.45 11.90
N TYR A 62 -18.56 6.65 12.03
CA TYR A 62 -17.69 7.29 11.06
C TYR A 62 -16.38 7.66 11.72
N HIS A 63 -15.26 7.35 11.06
CA HIS A 63 -13.92 7.72 11.48
C HIS A 63 -13.40 8.82 10.57
N THR A 64 -12.85 9.89 11.16
CA THR A 64 -12.33 11.03 10.39
C THR A 64 -10.95 11.45 10.84
N ASN A 65 -10.25 12.17 9.96
CA ASN A 65 -9.08 12.97 10.32
C ASN A 65 -9.50 14.33 10.94
N GLU A 66 -8.53 15.08 11.43
CA GLU A 66 -8.76 16.32 12.21
C GLU A 66 -9.59 17.39 11.48
N ASP A 67 -9.50 17.47 10.16
CA ASP A 67 -10.20 18.49 9.35
C ASP A 67 -11.44 17.95 8.61
N ASP A 68 -11.85 16.71 8.88
CA ASP A 68 -12.95 15.99 8.22
C ASP A 68 -12.82 15.88 6.68
N SER A 69 -11.61 16.07 6.12
CA SER A 69 -11.38 15.87 4.68
C SER A 69 -11.41 14.40 4.26
N VAL A 70 -11.14 13.49 5.19
CA VAL A 70 -11.24 12.03 5.01
C VAL A 70 -12.24 11.47 6.01
N ILE A 71 -13.21 10.71 5.51
CA ILE A 71 -14.28 10.11 6.31
C ILE A 71 -14.46 8.65 5.87
N VAL A 72 -14.27 7.72 6.81
CA VAL A 72 -14.32 6.27 6.55
C VAL A 72 -15.38 5.61 7.42
N ARG A 73 -15.99 4.57 6.86
CA ARG A 73 -16.89 3.65 7.55
C ARG A 73 -16.33 2.24 7.48
N CYS A 74 -15.75 1.76 8.57
CA CYS A 74 -15.16 0.42 8.65
C CYS A 74 -16.14 -0.69 8.21
N ASP A 75 -17.44 -0.52 8.47
CA ASP A 75 -18.47 -1.50 8.14
C ASP A 75 -18.87 -1.54 6.65
N GLU A 76 -18.46 -0.53 5.88
CA GLU A 76 -18.61 -0.51 4.42
C GLU A 76 -17.44 -1.14 3.68
N ILE A 77 -16.33 -1.40 4.38
CA ILE A 77 -15.18 -2.09 3.80
C ILE A 77 -15.48 -3.57 3.75
N GLU A 78 -15.62 -4.11 2.55
CA GLU A 78 -15.84 -5.55 2.37
C GLU A 78 -14.60 -6.32 2.86
N PRO A 79 -14.76 -7.24 3.82
CA PRO A 79 -13.64 -8.03 4.28
C PRO A 79 -13.16 -8.94 3.14
N PHE A 80 -11.92 -8.73 2.70
CA PHE A 80 -11.32 -9.60 1.70
C PHE A 80 -11.11 -11.01 2.29
N THR A 81 -11.78 -11.99 1.70
CA THR A 81 -11.71 -13.41 2.11
C THR A 81 -10.87 -14.28 1.16
N GLY A 82 -10.34 -13.69 0.09
CA GLY A 82 -9.53 -14.37 -0.90
C GLY A 82 -8.11 -14.68 -0.42
N PRO A 83 -7.30 -15.33 -1.29
CA PRO A 83 -5.89 -15.55 -1.01
C PRO A 83 -5.14 -14.22 -0.91
N LYS A 84 -4.25 -14.11 0.08
CA LYS A 84 -3.44 -12.92 0.34
C LYS A 84 -2.03 -13.33 0.74
N VAL A 85 -1.08 -12.42 0.53
CA VAL A 85 0.31 -12.63 0.92
C VAL A 85 0.89 -11.36 1.51
N ASN A 86 1.67 -11.50 2.58
CA ASN A 86 2.57 -10.45 3.03
C ASN A 86 3.96 -10.72 2.45
N ILE A 87 4.35 -9.95 1.43
CA ILE A 87 5.59 -10.17 0.68
C ILE A 87 6.80 -9.95 1.59
N ALA A 88 6.80 -8.90 2.42
CA ALA A 88 7.93 -8.61 3.30
C ALA A 88 8.20 -9.76 4.28
N GLN A 89 7.14 -10.33 4.86
CA GLN A 89 7.25 -11.46 5.78
C GLN A 89 7.62 -12.75 5.04
N ALA A 90 6.93 -13.06 3.93
CA ALA A 90 7.13 -14.31 3.19
C ALA A 90 8.51 -14.42 2.54
N ALA A 91 9.06 -13.31 2.04
CA ALA A 91 10.39 -13.24 1.47
C ALA A 91 11.49 -12.88 2.49
N GLY A 92 11.13 -12.59 3.75
CA GLY A 92 12.10 -12.22 4.78
C GLY A 92 12.81 -10.89 4.52
N LEU A 93 12.11 -9.93 3.89
CA LEU A 93 12.70 -8.69 3.39
C LEU A 93 13.23 -7.78 4.51
N ARG A 94 12.70 -7.86 5.73
CA ARG A 94 13.21 -7.10 6.89
C ARG A 94 14.68 -7.38 7.22
N GLY A 95 15.22 -8.52 6.79
CA GLY A 95 16.64 -8.86 6.95
C GLY A 95 17.52 -8.42 5.78
N SER A 96 16.98 -7.72 4.78
CA SER A 96 17.71 -7.42 3.55
C SER A 96 18.83 -6.41 3.78
N THR A 97 19.95 -6.59 3.06
CA THR A 97 21.09 -5.67 3.09
C THR A 97 21.11 -4.67 1.93
N GLY A 98 20.26 -4.88 0.93
CA GLY A 98 20.18 -4.05 -0.27
C GLY A 98 19.01 -4.45 -1.16
N VAL A 99 18.62 -3.54 -2.03
CA VAL A 99 17.71 -3.80 -3.14
C VAL A 99 18.26 -3.16 -4.41
N THR A 100 18.22 -3.90 -5.51
CA THR A 100 18.61 -3.41 -6.83
C THR A 100 17.39 -3.35 -7.73
N LEU A 101 17.22 -2.22 -8.42
CA LEU A 101 16.22 -2.09 -9.46
C LEU A 101 16.75 -2.64 -10.78
N MET A 102 15.96 -3.52 -11.39
CA MET A 102 16.25 -4.15 -12.68
C MET A 102 15.17 -3.75 -13.70
N ARG A 103 15.54 -3.65 -14.97
CA ARG A 103 14.64 -3.39 -16.10
C ARG A 103 14.68 -4.56 -17.08
N ARG A 104 13.53 -4.98 -17.58
CA ARG A 104 13.47 -5.96 -18.67
C ARG A 104 13.92 -5.32 -19.98
N ASP A 105 14.84 -5.98 -20.66
CA ASP A 105 15.10 -5.75 -22.08
C ASP A 105 14.12 -6.60 -22.89
N PHE A 106 13.17 -5.95 -23.56
CA PHE A 106 12.14 -6.60 -24.36
C PHE A 106 12.68 -7.27 -25.63
N SER A 107 13.92 -7.01 -26.04
CA SER A 107 14.54 -7.70 -27.17
C SER A 107 15.11 -9.07 -26.80
N THR A 108 15.62 -9.20 -25.56
CA THR A 108 16.23 -10.44 -25.05
C THR A 108 15.37 -11.17 -24.02
N GLY A 109 14.36 -10.50 -23.47
CA GLY A 109 13.54 -10.94 -22.35
C GLY A 109 14.27 -10.96 -20.99
N GLN A 110 15.53 -10.55 -20.96
CA GLN A 110 16.38 -10.58 -19.75
C GLN A 110 16.24 -9.31 -18.92
N PHE A 111 16.50 -9.43 -17.62
CA PHE A 111 16.56 -8.27 -16.73
C PHE A 111 17.98 -7.70 -16.66
N GLU A 112 18.12 -6.42 -16.95
CA GLU A 112 19.33 -5.63 -16.86
C GLU A 112 19.31 -4.75 -15.61
N LYS A 113 20.46 -4.60 -14.94
CA LYS A 113 20.57 -3.75 -13.76
C LYS A 113 20.43 -2.27 -14.16
N ILE A 114 19.56 -1.55 -13.46
CA ILE A 114 19.56 -0.08 -13.48
C ILE A 114 20.56 0.40 -12.42
N ASP A 115 20.13 0.50 -11.17
CA ASP A 115 20.91 1.04 -10.07
C ASP A 115 20.54 0.36 -8.74
N PRO A 116 21.48 0.27 -7.77
CA PRO A 116 21.14 -0.05 -6.40
C PRO A 116 20.34 1.10 -5.77
N MET A 117 19.32 0.76 -4.98
CA MET A 117 18.58 1.77 -4.22
C MET A 117 19.29 2.06 -2.89
N THR A 118 19.02 3.24 -2.33
CA THR A 118 19.56 3.67 -1.03
C THR A 118 18.98 2.86 0.13
N GLN A 119 19.63 2.94 1.29
CA GLN A 119 19.16 2.23 2.48
C GLN A 119 17.78 2.74 2.97
N ASP A 120 17.51 4.03 2.83
CA ASP A 120 16.23 4.63 3.22
C ASP A 120 15.10 4.17 2.29
N GLU A 121 15.37 4.08 0.99
CA GLU A 121 14.43 3.52 0.00
C GLU A 121 14.18 2.02 0.22
N LEU A 122 15.22 1.25 0.59
CA LEU A 122 15.06 -0.15 0.98
C LEU A 122 14.10 -0.29 2.17
N ILE A 123 14.31 0.48 3.24
CA ILE A 123 13.43 0.46 4.42
C ILE A 123 12.00 0.80 4.02
N ARG A 124 11.82 1.86 3.22
CA ARG A 124 10.49 2.30 2.79
C ARG A 124 9.80 1.26 1.89
N LEU A 125 10.53 0.59 0.99
CA LEU A 125 9.99 -0.52 0.19
C LEU A 125 9.58 -1.72 1.06
N ILE A 126 10.38 -2.07 2.06
CA ILE A 126 10.05 -3.14 3.01
C ILE A 126 8.77 -2.81 3.74
N ASP A 127 8.64 -1.57 4.24
CA ASP A 127 7.43 -1.11 4.90
C ASP A 127 6.24 -1.21 3.94
N ILE A 128 6.39 -0.76 2.69
CA ILE A 128 5.36 -0.87 1.64
C ILE A 128 4.95 -2.33 1.37
N PHE A 129 5.85 -3.29 1.48
CA PHE A 129 5.53 -4.70 1.27
C PHE A 129 5.06 -5.44 2.53
N ASP A 130 5.17 -4.85 3.72
CA ASP A 130 4.77 -5.48 4.98
C ASP A 130 3.30 -5.29 5.30
N ARG A 131 2.46 -5.83 4.42
CA ARG A 131 1.00 -5.87 4.57
C ARG A 131 0.42 -7.04 3.81
N ASP A 132 -0.82 -7.36 4.14
CA ASP A 132 -1.60 -8.34 3.40
C ASP A 132 -1.99 -7.79 2.03
N ILE A 133 -1.31 -8.28 0.98
CA ILE A 133 -1.59 -7.98 -0.42
C ILE A 133 -2.56 -9.04 -0.96
N PRO A 134 -3.74 -8.63 -1.46
CA PRO A 134 -4.65 -9.52 -2.17
C PRO A 134 -3.98 -10.18 -3.36
N LEU A 135 -4.25 -11.47 -3.53
CA LEU A 135 -3.85 -12.23 -4.71
C LEU A 135 -5.06 -12.42 -5.63
N SER A 136 -4.81 -12.33 -6.93
CA SER A 136 -5.77 -12.54 -8.01
C SER A 136 -5.24 -13.56 -9.01
N ASP A 137 -6.14 -14.08 -9.84
CA ASP A 137 -5.76 -14.94 -10.96
C ASP A 137 -4.67 -14.28 -11.81
N THR A 138 -3.74 -15.10 -12.30
CA THR A 138 -2.62 -14.62 -13.10
C THR A 138 -3.08 -13.91 -14.35
N ILE A 139 -2.60 -12.70 -14.53
CA ILE A 139 -2.64 -11.99 -15.79
C ILE A 139 -1.38 -12.38 -16.57
N ASN A 140 -1.55 -12.81 -17.83
CA ASN A 140 -0.41 -13.10 -18.69
C ASN A 140 0.24 -11.79 -19.11
N CYS A 141 1.18 -11.31 -18.30
CA CYS A 141 1.83 -10.03 -18.49
C CYS A 141 3.35 -10.14 -18.39
N GLU A 142 4.04 -9.48 -19.31
CA GLU A 142 5.48 -9.26 -19.23
C GLU A 142 5.75 -7.99 -18.43
N THR A 143 6.18 -8.18 -17.18
CA THR A 143 6.55 -7.09 -16.28
C THR A 143 7.75 -6.29 -16.79
N VAL A 144 7.74 -4.99 -16.56
CA VAL A 144 8.81 -4.09 -17.02
C VAL A 144 9.99 -4.06 -16.04
N PHE A 145 9.71 -4.13 -14.73
CA PHE A 145 10.72 -3.96 -13.68
C PHE A 145 10.80 -5.17 -12.76
N ARG A 146 11.94 -5.30 -12.07
CA ARG A 146 12.13 -6.28 -11.02
C ARG A 146 12.96 -5.69 -9.88
N LEU A 147 12.50 -5.90 -8.66
CA LEU A 147 13.21 -5.54 -7.43
C LEU A 147 13.93 -6.77 -6.91
N ASP A 148 15.26 -6.73 -6.90
CA ASP A 148 16.10 -7.82 -6.43
C ASP A 148 16.63 -7.51 -5.03
N PHE A 149 16.06 -8.15 -4.01
CA PHE A 149 16.41 -8.00 -2.60
C PHE A 149 17.49 -9.00 -2.16
N GLU A 150 18.55 -8.49 -1.55
CA GLU A 150 19.61 -9.31 -0.95
C GLU A 150 19.23 -9.71 0.48
N THR A 151 18.63 -10.90 0.64
CA THR A 151 18.19 -11.39 1.96
C THR A 151 19.18 -12.40 2.56
N PRO A 152 19.13 -12.68 3.88
CA PRO A 152 19.94 -13.74 4.49
C PRO A 152 19.67 -15.14 3.92
N SER A 153 18.49 -15.35 3.33
CA SER A 153 18.07 -16.61 2.71
C SER A 153 18.47 -16.74 1.24
N GLY A 154 19.03 -15.69 0.65
CA GLY A 154 19.34 -15.59 -0.78
C GLY A 154 18.64 -14.41 -1.46
N LEU A 155 18.77 -14.34 -2.78
CA LEU A 155 18.15 -13.29 -3.58
C LEU A 155 16.63 -13.50 -3.68
N GLN A 156 15.85 -12.47 -3.39
CA GLN A 156 14.40 -12.47 -3.55
C GLN A 156 14.00 -11.46 -4.62
N SER A 157 13.39 -11.92 -5.70
CA SER A 157 13.08 -11.10 -6.88
C SER A 157 11.58 -10.86 -7.04
N ILE A 158 11.13 -9.62 -6.91
CA ILE A 158 9.73 -9.24 -7.11
C ILE A 158 9.61 -8.53 -8.46
N GLU A 159 8.93 -9.16 -9.42
CA GLU A 159 8.63 -8.54 -10.71
C GLU A 159 7.43 -7.61 -10.57
N TRP A 160 7.47 -6.44 -11.20
CA TRP A 160 6.48 -5.38 -11.02
C TRP A 160 6.29 -4.56 -12.30
N LEU A 161 5.11 -3.93 -12.36
CA LEU A 161 4.63 -3.03 -13.41
C LEU A 161 4.30 -3.77 -14.71
N CYS A 162 3.00 -3.89 -14.93
CA CYS A 162 2.39 -4.34 -16.17
C CYS A 162 1.81 -3.14 -16.92
N GLU A 163 1.64 -3.23 -18.24
CA GLU A 163 1.04 -2.16 -19.04
C GLU A 163 -0.44 -1.96 -18.68
N GLU A 164 -1.18 -3.06 -18.51
CA GLU A 164 -2.59 -3.08 -18.13
C GLU A 164 -2.81 -2.72 -16.65
N ASP A 165 -1.85 -3.05 -15.79
CA ASP A 165 -1.88 -2.77 -14.37
C ASP A 165 -0.49 -2.38 -13.83
N LYS A 166 -0.32 -1.08 -13.59
CA LYS A 166 0.94 -0.51 -13.09
C LYS A 166 1.30 -0.95 -11.67
N ASN A 167 0.36 -1.54 -10.95
CA ASN A 167 0.51 -2.01 -9.58
C ASN A 167 0.59 -3.53 -9.50
N LEU A 168 0.55 -4.24 -10.63
CA LEU A 168 0.69 -5.68 -10.63
C LEU A 168 2.11 -6.08 -10.24
N ALA A 169 2.21 -7.01 -9.29
CA ALA A 169 3.43 -7.68 -8.89
C ALA A 169 3.28 -9.20 -9.01
N THR A 170 4.39 -9.85 -9.32
CA THR A 170 4.46 -11.30 -9.51
C THR A 170 5.87 -11.81 -9.25
N GLY A 171 6.05 -13.12 -9.30
CA GLY A 171 7.36 -13.74 -9.19
C GLY A 171 7.29 -15.26 -9.23
N THR A 172 8.45 -15.89 -9.11
CA THR A 172 8.60 -17.34 -9.14
C THR A 172 8.55 -17.99 -7.75
N GLN A 173 8.50 -17.17 -6.70
CA GLN A 173 8.47 -17.63 -5.32
C GLN A 173 7.16 -18.36 -5.00
N GLY A 174 7.26 -19.39 -4.14
CA GLY A 174 6.11 -20.23 -3.78
C GLY A 174 4.97 -19.49 -3.08
N PHE A 175 5.23 -18.36 -2.43
CA PHE A 175 4.19 -17.56 -1.75
C PHE A 175 3.23 -16.88 -2.72
N TRP A 176 3.58 -16.76 -4.00
CA TRP A 176 2.68 -16.29 -5.04
C TRP A 176 1.61 -17.32 -5.40
N ILE A 177 1.78 -18.60 -5.04
CA ILE A 177 0.84 -19.70 -5.33
C ILE A 177 0.36 -19.75 -6.79
N GLY A 178 1.20 -19.29 -7.72
CA GLY A 178 0.84 -19.17 -9.14
C GLY A 178 -0.23 -18.12 -9.42
N MET A 179 -0.28 -17.06 -8.61
CA MET A 179 -1.17 -15.89 -8.69
C MET A 179 -0.34 -14.61 -8.77
N THR A 180 -1.00 -13.48 -9.05
CA THR A 180 -0.41 -12.13 -9.04
C THR A 180 -0.97 -11.33 -7.88
N GLY A 181 -0.24 -10.35 -7.38
CA GLY A 181 -0.71 -9.43 -6.35
C GLY A 181 -0.77 -7.98 -6.84
N THR A 182 -1.60 -7.17 -6.21
CA THR A 182 -1.66 -5.72 -6.47
C THR A 182 -0.93 -4.98 -5.35
N VAL A 183 0.25 -4.45 -5.64
CA VAL A 183 1.07 -3.71 -4.65
C VAL A 183 0.62 -2.25 -4.56
N PRO A 184 0.91 -1.57 -3.44
CA PRO A 184 0.55 -0.15 -3.30
C PRO A 184 1.23 0.75 -4.35
N VAL A 185 0.56 1.84 -4.73
CA VAL A 185 1.04 2.83 -5.71
C VAL A 185 2.40 3.44 -5.33
N GLN A 186 2.71 3.48 -4.04
CA GLN A 186 3.93 4.03 -3.46
C GLN A 186 5.19 3.28 -3.91
N VAL A 187 5.07 2.02 -4.35
CA VAL A 187 6.18 1.32 -5.03
C VAL A 187 6.61 2.10 -6.27
N GLY A 188 5.65 2.59 -7.05
CA GLY A 188 5.90 3.39 -8.24
C GLY A 188 6.48 4.77 -7.92
N ASP A 189 6.06 5.40 -6.84
CA ASP A 189 6.60 6.69 -6.40
C ASP A 189 8.09 6.59 -6.01
N LEU A 190 8.50 5.46 -5.41
CA LEU A 190 9.90 5.19 -5.07
C LEU A 190 10.75 4.84 -6.30
N VAL A 191 10.19 4.08 -7.24
CA VAL A 191 10.92 3.65 -8.44
C VAL A 191 10.97 4.75 -9.51
N GLY A 192 9.97 5.61 -9.58
CA GLY A 192 9.80 6.65 -10.60
C GLY A 192 11.04 7.52 -10.86
N PRO A 193 11.75 8.04 -9.85
CA PRO A 193 12.97 8.82 -10.04
C PRO A 193 14.05 8.10 -10.88
N TYR A 194 14.23 6.80 -10.68
CA TYR A 194 15.20 5.98 -11.44
C TYR A 194 14.86 5.87 -12.92
N LEU A 195 13.58 6.03 -13.29
CA LEU A 195 13.13 5.92 -14.68
C LEU A 195 13.40 7.18 -15.51
N THR A 196 13.62 8.32 -14.84
CA THR A 196 13.86 9.62 -15.48
C THR A 196 15.34 9.98 -15.63
N GLY A 197 16.25 9.09 -15.20
CA GLY A 197 17.69 9.24 -15.43
C GLY A 197 18.46 10.07 -14.39
N GLY A 198 18.06 10.04 -13.11
CA GLY A 198 18.93 10.53 -12.05
C GLY A 198 18.42 10.23 -10.64
N GLN A 199 19.27 9.61 -9.80
CA GLN A 199 19.25 9.92 -8.37
C GLN A 199 19.60 11.41 -8.20
N PRO A 200 18.90 12.18 -7.36
CA PRO A 200 19.40 13.47 -6.92
C PRO A 200 20.83 13.28 -6.39
N PRO A 201 21.81 14.16 -6.72
CA PRO A 201 23.12 14.07 -6.13
C PRO A 201 23.00 14.11 -4.60
N GLU A 202 23.65 13.17 -3.90
CA GLU A 202 23.74 13.21 -2.44
C GLU A 202 24.15 14.62 -2.00
N PRO A 203 23.42 15.25 -1.05
CA PRO A 203 23.84 16.53 -0.51
C PRO A 203 25.25 16.35 0.07
N PRO A 204 26.21 17.24 -0.25
CA PRO A 204 27.58 17.09 0.21
C PRO A 204 27.60 16.98 1.73
N GLY A 205 28.00 15.81 2.22
CA GLY A 205 28.01 15.48 3.64
C GLY A 205 28.71 16.58 4.44
N PHE A 206 28.01 17.10 5.44
CA PHE A 206 28.60 17.92 6.48
C PHE A 206 29.62 17.06 7.22
N ARG A 207 30.90 17.24 6.91
CA ARG A 207 31.98 16.78 7.79
C ARG A 207 32.01 17.73 9.00
N PRO A 208 32.13 17.20 10.24
CA PRO A 208 32.21 18.01 11.46
C PRO A 208 33.45 18.90 11.48
#